data_AF-A0A7X3GG12-F1
#
_entry.id   AF-A0A7X3GG12-F1
#
_cell.length_a   1.000
_cell.length_b   1.000
_cell.length_c   1.000
_cell.angle_alpha   90.00
_cell.angle_beta   90.00
_cell.angle_gamma   90.00
#
_symmetry.space_group_name_H-M   'P 1'
#
loop_
_entity.id
_entity.type
_entity.pdbx_description
1 polymer ?
#
loop_
_entity_poly.entity_id
_entity_poly.type
_entity_poly.pdbx_seq_one_letter_code
_entity_poly.pdbx_strand_id
1 'polypeptide(L)' 'MDLYHSWIYMKVVNTSWFMWSFVGVVLGLNMLTPLIIWYIINRKRVIKLVQQARARKKPAAR' A
#
# COMPACT_ATOMS: atom_id res chain seq x y z
N MET A 1 10.26 35.71 3.98
CA MET A 1 9.28 34.62 3.96
C MET A 1 8.65 34.59 2.58
N ASP A 2 9.28 33.88 1.64
CA ASP A 2 8.81 33.81 0.24
C ASP A 2 9.04 32.41 -0.36
N LEU A 3 8.65 31.38 0.40
CA LEU A 3 8.79 29.98 -0.03
C LEU A 3 7.98 29.68 -1.30
N TYR A 4 6.85 30.37 -1.48
CA TYR A 4 5.99 30.26 -2.66
C TYR A 4 6.57 30.94 -3.91
N HIS A 5 7.55 31.83 -3.75
CA HIS A 5 8.28 32.46 -4.86
C HIS A 5 9.68 31.85 -5.05
N SER A 6 10.01 30.81 -4.27
CA SER A 6 11.23 30.06 -4.47
C SER A 6 11.20 29.38 -5.84
N TRP A 7 12.31 29.47 -6.56
CA TRP A 7 12.49 28.83 -7.86
C TRP A 7 12.14 27.34 -7.84
N ILE A 8 12.48 26.66 -6.74
CA ILE A 8 12.18 25.24 -6.52
C ILE A 8 10.67 25.01 -6.46
N TYR A 9 9.92 25.87 -5.78
CA TYR A 9 8.47 25.77 -5.71
C TYR A 9 7.84 25.97 -7.09
N MET A 10 8.22 27.05 -7.79
CA MET A 10 7.66 27.36 -9.11
C MET A 10 7.99 26.31 -10.19
N LYS A 11 9.20 25.74 -10.17
CA LYS A 11 9.68 24.86 -11.25
C LYS A 11 9.52 23.37 -10.95
N VAL A 12 9.47 22.97 -9.68
CA VAL A 12 9.46 21.56 -9.29
C VAL A 12 8.15 21.19 -8.61
N VAL A 13 7.79 21.90 -7.54
CA VAL A 13 6.65 21.52 -6.67
C VAL A 13 5.30 21.92 -7.28
N ASN A 14 5.20 23.09 -7.90
CA ASN A 14 3.97 23.59 -8.53
C ASN A 14 3.73 23.01 -9.94
N THR A 15 4.64 22.17 -10.44
CA THR A 15 4.46 21.56 -11.76
C THR A 15 3.36 20.51 -11.70
N SER A 16 2.40 20.58 -12.63
CA SER A 16 1.21 19.72 -12.64
C SER A 16 1.54 18.22 -12.49
N TRP A 17 2.60 17.75 -13.17
CA TRP A 17 3.02 16.35 -13.08
C TRP A 17 3.48 15.93 -11.67
N PHE A 18 4.16 16.82 -10.93
CA PHE A 18 4.58 16.55 -9.55
C PHE A 18 3.37 16.51 -8.61
N MET A 19 2.45 17.48 -8.73
CA MET A 19 1.21 17.49 -7.95
C MET A 19 0.35 16.25 -8.19
N TRP A 20 0.19 15.83 -9.46
CA TRP A 20 -0.52 14.60 -9.79
C TRP A 20 0.16 13.35 -9.24
N SER A 21 1.49 13.30 -9.27
CA SER A 21 2.25 12.19 -8.66
C SER A 21 2.03 12.13 -7.15
N PHE A 22 2.06 13.29 -6.47
CA PHE A 22 1.80 13.37 -5.03
C PHE A 22 0.37 12.91 -4.69
N VAL A 23 -0.63 13.39 -5.43
CA VAL A 23 -2.03 12.96 -5.28
C VAL A 23 -2.16 11.45 -5.53
N GLY A 24 -1.51 10.91 -6.56
CA GLY A 24 -1.50 9.47 -6.86
C GLY A 24 -0.88 8.63 -5.74
N VAL A 25 0.22 9.09 -5.13
CA VAL A 25 0.86 8.43 -3.99
C VAL A 25 -0.05 8.46 -2.77
N VAL A 26 -0.63 9.61 -2.43
CA VAL A 26 -1.52 9.74 -1.28
C VAL A 26 -2.76 8.86 -1.45
N LEU A 27 -3.38 8.87 -2.63
CA LEU A 27 -4.52 8.00 -2.93
C LEU A 27 -4.14 6.51 -2.88
N GLY A 28 -3.02 6.14 -3.48
CA GLY A 28 -2.52 4.77 -3.49
C GLY A 28 -2.27 4.26 -2.07
N LEU A 29 -1.61 5.06 -1.24
CA LEU A 29 -1.43 4.73 0.18
C LEU A 29 -2.77 4.63 0.89
N ASN A 30 -3.70 5.57 0.69
CA ASN A 30 -5.02 5.53 1.33
C ASN A 30 -5.82 4.25 0.99
N MET A 31 -5.72 3.79 -0.25
CA MET A 31 -6.33 2.52 -0.67
C MET A 31 -5.60 1.29 -0.13
N LEU A 32 -4.27 1.32 -0.05
CA LEU A 32 -3.46 0.19 0.43
C LEU A 32 -3.44 0.06 1.95
N THR A 33 -3.49 1.16 2.70
CA THR A 33 -3.46 1.20 4.16
C THR A 33 -4.50 0.27 4.81
N PRO A 34 -5.81 0.32 4.49
CA PRO A 34 -6.77 -0.58 5.09
C PRO A 34 -6.49 -2.05 4.77
N LEU A 35 -5.99 -2.35 3.56
CA LEU A 35 -5.62 -3.71 3.16
C LEU A 35 -4.42 -4.22 3.96
N ILE A 36 -3.40 -3.39 4.13
CA ILE A 36 -2.19 -3.70 4.92
C ILE A 36 -2.57 -3.91 6.38
N ILE A 37 -3.37 -3.01 6.97
CA ILE A 37 -3.83 -3.13 8.35
C ILE A 37 -4.64 -4.42 8.53
N TRP A 38 -5.58 -4.69 7.63
CA TRP A 38 -6.37 -5.93 7.66
C TRP A 38 -5.48 -7.18 7.62
N TYR A 39 -4.47 -7.20 6.75
CA TYR A 39 -3.53 -8.31 6.66
C TYR A 39 -2.72 -8.50 7.95
N ILE A 40 -2.20 -7.42 8.53
CA ILE A 40 -1.41 -7.46 9.78
C ILE A 40 -2.24 -8.01 10.95
N ILE A 41 -3.50 -7.57 11.06
CA ILE A 41 -4.45 -8.03 12.08
C ILE A 41 -4.79 -9.52 11.86
N ASN A 42 -5.08 -9.91 10.62
CA ASN A 42 -5.57 -11.26 10.31
C ASN A 42 -4.48 -12.28 9.99
N ARG A 43 -3.19 -11.92 10.09
CA ARG A 43 -2.05 -12.77 9.68
C ARG A 43 -2.13 -14.20 10.21
N LYS A 44 -2.50 -14.39 11.48
CA LYS A 44 -2.60 -15.71 12.12
C LYS A 44 -3.71 -16.57 11.50
N ARG A 45 -4.84 -15.94 11.12
CA ARG A 45 -5.96 -16.62 10.48
C ARG A 45 -5.60 -17.02 9.04
N VAL A 46 -4.94 -16.13 8.30
CA VAL A 46 -4.46 -16.41 6.94
C VAL A 46 -3.46 -17.57 6.93
N ILE A 47 -2.47 -17.55 7.83
CA ILE A 47 -1.48 -18.65 7.95
C ILE A 47 -2.17 -19.98 8.28
N LYS A 48 -3.14 -19.99 9.21
CA LYS A 48 -3.91 -21.20 9.52
C LYS A 48 -4.71 -21.72 8.33
N LEU A 49 -5.36 -20.84 7.56
CA LEU A 49 -6.10 -21.22 6.36
C LEU A 49 -5.17 -21.81 5.29
N VAL A 50 -3.99 -21.22 5.08
CA VAL A 50 -2.98 -21.73 4.15
C VAL A 50 -2.45 -23.09 4.58
N GLN A 51 -2.16 -23.27 5.88
CA GLN A 51 -1.72 -24.55 6.44
C GLN A 51 -2.79 -25.64 6.29
N GLN A 52 -4.06 -25.31 6.57
CA GLN A 52 -5.19 -26.24 6.40
C GLN A 52 -5.43 -26.60 4.93
N ALA A 53 -5.33 -25.63 4.02
CA ALA A 53 -5.42 -25.89 2.58
C ALA A 53 -4.28 -26.81 2.09
N ARG A 54 -3.07 -26.62 2.62
CA ARG A 54 -1.92 -27.48 2.32
C ARG A 54 -2.06 -28.88 2.91
N ALA A 55 -2.62 -28.99 4.12
CA ALA A 55 -2.91 -30.27 4.76
C ALA A 55 -4.01 -31.05 4.02
N ARG A 56 -5.06 -30.37 3.53
CA ARG A 56 -6.11 -30.98 2.70
C ARG A 56 -5.61 -31.45 1.32
N LYS A 57 -4.62 -30.77 0.74
CA LYS A 57 -3.96 -31.17 -0.52
C LYS A 57 -2.96 -32.31 -0.37
N LYS A 58 -2.60 -32.69 0.86
CA LYS A 58 -1.88 -33.93 1.13
C LYS A 58 -2.94 -34.97 1.46
N PRO A 59 -3.61 -35.60 0.47
CA PRO A 59 -4.50 -36.70 0.79
C PRO A 59 -3.65 -37.73 1.53
N ALA A 60 -4.24 -38.34 2.55
CA ALA A 60 -3.63 -39.42 3.29
C ALA A 60 -3.11 -40.45 2.28
N ALA A 61 -1.80 -40.44 2.01
CA ALA A 61 -1.11 -41.55 1.42
C ALA A 61 -1.15 -42.65 2.50
N ARG A 62 -2.26 -43.39 2.50
CA ARG A 62 -2.39 -44.69 3.14
C ARG A 62 -1.77 -45.73 2.21
#